data_AF-A0A6B9F5X1-F1
#
_entry.id   AF-A0A6B9F5X1-F1
#
_cell.length_a   1.000
_cell.length_b   1.000
_cell.length_c   1.000
_cell.angle_alpha   90.00
_cell.angle_beta   90.00
_cell.angle_gamma   90.00
#
_symmetry.space_group_name_H-M   'P 1'
#
loop_
_entity.id
_entity.type
_entity.pdbx_description
1 polymer ?
#
loop_
_entity_poly.entity_id
_entity_poly.type
_entity_poly.pdbx_seq_one_letter_code
_entity_poly.pdbx_strand_id
1 'polypeptide(L)'
;MPSKTARMVMTLGVFAAIGVIMLTPVVTAVNANTGTVSVTDETVTAQTDERVDLRGYDIDPASVTVEAYNDSSGSWEMTTEYTLYDQPGEIQFDVQNSTLIDDGEEVRVTYDYQATGELTALVAGFIPVGVGLFIFVGIARRVETMM
;
A
#
# COMPACT_ATOMS: atom_id res chain seq x y z
N MET A 1 -47.92 -11.91 -19.93
CA MET A 1 -46.91 -12.57 -19.06
C MET A 1 -45.54 -12.28 -19.65
N PRO A 2 -44.54 -11.83 -18.86
CA PRO A 2 -43.20 -11.59 -19.36
C PRO A 2 -42.62 -12.88 -19.96
N SER A 3 -41.91 -12.77 -21.09
CA SER A 3 -41.29 -13.92 -21.75
C SER A 3 -40.32 -14.63 -20.80
N LYS A 4 -40.07 -15.93 -21.03
CA LYS A 4 -39.09 -16.69 -20.22
C LYS A 4 -37.73 -15.99 -20.20
N THR A 5 -37.34 -15.38 -21.32
CA THR A 5 -36.12 -14.58 -21.47
C THR A 5 -36.15 -13.32 -20.61
N ALA A 6 -37.26 -12.57 -20.59
CA ALA A 6 -37.38 -11.36 -19.76
C ALA A 6 -37.37 -11.66 -18.25
N ARG A 7 -37.99 -12.77 -17.83
CA ARG A 7 -37.91 -13.24 -16.44
C ARG A 7 -36.48 -13.61 -16.06
N MET A 8 -35.78 -14.34 -16.92
CA MET A 8 -34.40 -14.77 -16.67
C MET A 8 -33.41 -13.59 -16.58
N VAL A 9 -33.54 -12.60 -17.46
CA VAL A 9 -32.73 -11.37 -17.42
C VAL A 9 -32.99 -10.57 -16.14
N MET A 10 -34.25 -10.44 -15.71
CA MET A 10 -34.56 -9.79 -14.44
C MET A 10 -33.99 -10.56 -13.24
N THR A 11 -34.06 -11.89 -13.22
CA THR A 11 -33.49 -12.70 -12.14
C THR A 11 -31.97 -12.54 -12.07
N LEU A 12 -31.27 -12.59 -13.20
CA LEU A 12 -29.82 -12.38 -13.28
C LEU A 12 -29.42 -10.96 -12.86
N GLY A 13 -30.18 -9.93 -13.26
CA GLY A 13 -29.94 -8.55 -12.84
C GLY A 13 -30.09 -8.37 -11.32
N VAL A 14 -31.07 -9.04 -10.71
CA VAL A 14 -31.24 -9.05 -9.25
C VAL A 14 -30.08 -9.76 -8.55
N PHE A 15 -29.62 -10.91 -9.06
CA PHE A 15 -28.44 -11.59 -8.52
C PHE A 15 -27.16 -10.74 -8.65
N ALA A 16 -26.99 -10.03 -9.76
CA ALA A 16 -25.88 -9.10 -9.95
C ALA A 16 -25.91 -7.96 -8.92
N ALA A 17 -27.09 -7.34 -8.73
CA ALA A 17 -27.28 -6.27 -7.75
C ALA A 17 -26.99 -6.76 -6.32
N ILE A 18 -27.49 -7.95 -5.95
CA ILE A 18 -27.21 -8.57 -4.64
C ILE A 18 -25.72 -8.89 -4.51
N GLY A 19 -25.07 -9.38 -5.55
CA GLY A 19 -23.63 -9.67 -5.56
C GLY A 19 -22.78 -8.43 -5.28
N VAL A 20 -23.12 -7.29 -5.89
CA VAL A 20 -22.44 -6.01 -5.64
C VAL A 20 -22.67 -5.52 -4.20
N ILE A 21 -23.88 -5.68 -3.67
CA ILE A 21 -24.22 -5.31 -2.28
C ILE A 21 -23.53 -6.24 -1.26
N MET A 22 -23.22 -7.48 -1.62
CA MET A 22 -22.49 -8.41 -0.74
C MET A 22 -20.98 -8.16 -0.75
N LEU A 23 -20.47 -7.39 -1.72
CA LEU A 23 -19.05 -7.02 -1.82
C LEU A 23 -18.71 -5.74 -1.07
N THR A 24 -19.69 -4.89 -0.73
CA THR A 24 -19.42 -3.67 0.06
C THR A 24 -18.70 -3.94 1.39
N PRO A 25 -19.05 -4.98 2.19
CA PRO A 25 -18.29 -5.28 3.42
C PRO A 25 -16.84 -5.66 3.14
N VAL A 26 -16.55 -6.31 2.01
CA VAL A 26 -15.20 -6.72 1.61
C VAL A 26 -14.39 -5.51 1.18
N VAL A 27 -14.97 -4.61 0.38
CA VAL A 27 -14.33 -3.35 0.00
C VAL A 27 -14.06 -2.49 1.23
N THR A 28 -15.03 -2.38 2.14
CA THR A 28 -14.86 -1.66 3.40
C THR A 28 -13.82 -2.32 4.30
N ALA A 29 -13.76 -3.65 4.39
CA ALA A 29 -12.75 -4.35 5.19
C ALA A 29 -11.33 -4.22 4.61
N VAL A 30 -11.18 -4.21 3.28
CA VAL A 30 -9.89 -3.94 2.63
C VAL A 30 -9.47 -2.48 2.87
N ASN A 31 -10.37 -1.53 2.67
CA ASN A 31 -10.10 -0.11 2.94
C ASN A 31 -9.93 0.20 4.45
N ALA A 32 -10.45 -0.64 5.35
CA ALA A 32 -10.28 -0.48 6.79
C ALA A 32 -8.95 -1.08 7.30
N ASN A 33 -8.30 -1.94 6.51
CA ASN A 33 -6.99 -2.52 6.82
C ASN A 33 -5.82 -1.74 6.21
N THR A 34 -6.08 -0.62 5.52
CA THR A 34 -5.05 0.29 4.99
C THR A 34 -4.59 1.27 6.08
N GLY A 35 -4.15 0.74 7.21
CA GLY A 35 -3.69 1.55 8.33
C GLY A 35 -2.30 2.12 8.08
N THR A 36 -2.13 3.40 8.39
CA THR A 36 -0.81 3.98 8.65
C THR A 36 -0.21 3.28 9.87
N VAL A 37 1.02 2.80 9.73
CA VAL A 37 1.81 2.24 10.84
C VAL A 37 2.96 3.18 11.12
N SER A 38 3.06 3.62 12.36
CA SER A 38 4.17 4.45 12.84
C SER A 38 5.29 3.57 13.38
N VAL A 39 6.50 3.82 12.89
CA VAL A 39 7.75 3.27 13.41
C VAL A 39 8.48 4.39 14.12
N THR A 40 8.88 4.16 15.37
CA THR A 40 9.57 5.15 16.21
C THR A 40 10.94 4.62 16.59
N ASP A 41 11.95 5.46 16.43
CA ASP A 41 13.35 5.23 16.80
C ASP A 41 13.92 3.91 16.24
N GLU A 42 13.60 3.59 14.99
CA GLU A 42 14.28 2.47 14.33
C GLU A 42 15.75 2.81 14.16
N THR A 43 16.61 1.96 14.70
CA THR A 43 18.06 2.12 14.61
C THR A 43 18.57 1.43 13.36
N VAL A 44 19.27 2.18 12.51
CA VAL A 44 19.91 1.70 11.30
C VAL A 44 21.36 2.15 11.27
N THR A 45 22.23 1.36 10.64
CA THR A 45 23.64 1.73 10.47
C THR A 45 23.79 2.56 9.20
N ALA A 46 24.30 3.79 9.34
CA ALA A 46 24.65 4.61 8.19
C ALA A 46 25.95 4.09 7.56
N GLN A 47 25.91 3.80 6.27
CA GLN A 47 27.08 3.33 5.53
C GLN A 47 27.20 4.09 4.20
N THR A 48 28.44 4.36 3.81
CA THR A 48 28.75 5.12 2.60
C THR A 48 28.27 4.37 1.35
N ASP A 49 27.52 5.07 0.49
CA ASP A 49 26.99 4.55 -0.78
C ASP A 49 26.09 3.30 -0.65
N GLU A 50 25.58 3.02 0.55
CA GLU A 50 24.73 1.87 0.84
C GLU A 50 23.30 2.31 1.16
N ARG A 51 22.34 1.51 0.71
CA ARG A 51 20.93 1.68 1.03
C ARG A 51 20.56 0.71 2.13
N VAL A 52 19.80 1.20 3.10
CA VAL A 52 19.31 0.42 4.22
C VAL A 52 17.81 0.25 4.11
N ASP A 53 17.34 -0.98 4.24
CA ASP A 53 15.92 -1.29 4.27
C ASP A 53 15.31 -0.77 5.57
N LEU A 54 14.27 0.05 5.45
CA LEU A 54 13.35 0.40 6.52
C LEU A 54 12.21 -0.63 6.57
N ARG A 55 11.49 -0.68 7.69
CA ARG A 55 10.32 -1.55 7.82
C ARG A 55 9.17 -1.02 6.99
N GLY A 56 8.65 -1.89 6.15
CA GLY A 56 7.48 -1.58 5.33
C GLY A 56 7.84 -0.92 4.01
N TYR A 57 6.83 -0.50 3.30
CA TYR A 57 6.91 0.14 1.99
C TYR A 57 5.93 1.31 1.98
N ASP A 58 6.05 2.18 0.98
CA ASP A 58 5.18 3.37 0.84
C ASP A 58 5.25 4.24 2.10
N ILE A 59 6.48 4.65 2.43
CA ILE A 59 6.78 5.51 3.57
C ILE A 59 6.30 6.93 3.25
N ASP A 60 5.59 7.57 4.17
CA ASP A 60 5.20 8.97 4.02
C ASP A 60 6.44 9.86 4.21
N PRO A 61 6.97 10.51 3.16
CA PRO A 61 8.17 11.33 3.25
C PRO A 61 8.00 12.53 4.20
N ALA A 62 6.77 13.00 4.43
CA ALA A 62 6.50 14.11 5.34
C ALA A 62 6.56 13.70 6.83
N SER A 63 6.50 12.39 7.12
CA SER A 63 6.58 11.85 8.47
C SER A 63 8.01 11.52 8.93
N VAL A 64 8.96 11.43 7.99
CA VAL A 64 10.30 10.94 8.27
C VAL A 64 11.10 11.96 9.07
N THR A 65 11.63 11.52 10.20
CA THR A 65 12.62 12.25 10.99
C THR A 65 13.82 11.35 11.22
N VAL A 66 15.01 11.85 10.88
CA VAL A 66 16.29 11.17 11.09
C VAL A 66 17.07 11.92 12.15
N GLU A 67 17.57 11.19 13.15
CA GLU A 67 18.46 11.70 14.19
C GLU A 67 19.79 10.94 14.19
N ALA A 68 20.89 11.68 14.28
CA ALA A 68 22.24 11.14 14.44
C ALA A 68 22.81 11.55 15.81
N TYR A 69 23.80 10.82 16.32
CA TYR A 69 24.32 11.08 17.66
C TYR A 69 25.51 12.04 17.59
N ASN A 70 25.31 13.27 18.07
CA ASN A 70 26.41 14.23 18.12
C ASN A 70 27.25 14.02 19.38
N ASP A 71 28.42 13.40 19.22
CA ASP A 71 29.39 13.15 20.31
C ASP A 71 29.88 14.43 21.01
N SER A 72 29.84 15.59 20.33
CA SER A 72 30.28 16.87 20.91
C SER A 72 29.26 17.46 21.87
N SER A 73 27.97 17.30 21.58
CA SER A 73 26.86 17.75 22.43
C SER A 73 26.35 16.65 23.38
N GLY A 74 26.66 15.39 23.07
CA GLY A 74 26.20 14.21 23.81
C GLY A 74 24.70 13.93 23.60
N SER A 75 24.12 14.39 22.49
CA SER A 75 22.68 14.30 22.23
C SER A 75 22.36 13.87 20.80
N TRP A 76 21.15 13.32 20.63
CA TRP A 76 20.57 13.04 19.33
C TRP A 76 20.12 14.36 18.68
N GLU A 77 20.56 14.58 17.45
CA GLU A 77 20.28 15.80 16.69
C GLU A 77 19.65 15.43 15.34
N MET A 78 18.60 16.16 14.96
CA MET A 78 17.93 15.94 13.68
C MET A 78 18.83 16.33 12.51
N THR A 79 18.82 15.51 11.46
CA THR A 79 19.54 15.75 10.21
C THR A 79 18.63 15.56 8.99
N THR A 80 19.00 16.22 7.90
CA THR A 80 18.36 16.08 6.57
C THR A 80 19.32 15.51 5.54
N GLU A 81 20.48 14.99 5.97
CA GLU A 81 21.55 14.49 5.12
C GLU A 81 21.29 13.03 4.70
N TYR A 82 20.14 12.80 4.08
CA TYR A 82 19.70 11.49 3.60
C TYR A 82 18.85 11.61 2.33
N THR A 83 18.74 10.51 1.60
CA THR A 83 17.80 10.32 0.50
C THR A 83 16.86 9.17 0.85
N LEU A 84 15.56 9.44 0.89
CA LEU A 84 14.52 8.43 1.08
C LEU A 84 14.07 7.88 -0.27
N TYR A 85 13.95 6.56 -0.36
CA TYR A 85 13.26 5.83 -1.40
C TYR A 85 11.96 5.26 -0.80
N ASP A 86 10.92 6.09 -0.81
CA ASP A 86 9.62 5.87 -0.17
C ASP A 86 8.91 4.59 -0.60
N GLN A 87 8.93 4.28 -1.90
CA GLN A 87 8.25 3.11 -2.46
C GLN A 87 8.88 1.77 -2.06
N PRO A 88 10.20 1.54 -2.25
CA PRO A 88 10.83 0.33 -1.75
C PRO A 88 10.99 0.33 -0.22
N GLY A 89 10.86 1.49 0.43
CA GLY A 89 11.10 1.63 1.87
C GLY A 89 12.59 1.58 2.20
N GLU A 90 13.44 2.23 1.40
CA GLU A 90 14.88 2.28 1.62
C GLU A 90 15.34 3.69 1.99
N ILE A 91 16.41 3.81 2.76
CA ILE A 91 17.07 5.09 3.05
C ILE A 91 18.56 5.00 2.75
N GLN A 92 19.12 6.08 2.21
CA GLN A 92 20.55 6.23 1.96
C GLN A 92 21.05 7.48 2.68
N PHE A 93 22.11 7.36 3.47
CA PHE A 93 22.70 8.48 4.20
C PHE A 93 23.83 9.12 3.41
N ASP A 94 23.89 10.45 3.38
CA ASP A 94 24.96 11.20 2.72
C ASP A 94 26.17 11.37 3.64
N VAL A 95 26.76 10.23 4.05
CA VAL A 95 27.87 10.16 5.00
C VAL A 95 29.08 10.98 4.53
N GLN A 96 29.31 11.11 3.21
CA GLN A 96 30.48 11.82 2.67
C GLN A 96 30.38 13.35 2.82
N ASN A 97 29.16 13.89 2.81
CA ASN A 97 28.93 15.34 2.93
C ASN A 97 28.28 15.74 4.26
N SER A 98 27.99 14.75 5.11
CA SER A 98 27.37 14.97 6.42
C SER A 98 28.37 15.56 7.43
N THR A 99 27.84 16.38 8.33
CA THR A 99 28.59 16.88 9.50
C THR A 99 28.18 16.21 10.81
N LEU A 100 27.15 15.35 10.76
CA LEU A 100 26.52 14.71 11.92
C LEU A 100 26.50 13.19 11.85
N ILE A 101 26.71 12.60 10.67
CA ILE A 101 26.63 11.16 10.41
C ILE A 101 28.00 10.68 9.94
N ASP A 102 28.59 9.77 10.70
CA ASP A 102 29.83 9.08 10.33
C ASP A 102 29.56 7.69 9.72
N ASP A 103 30.54 7.16 8.98
CA ASP A 103 30.48 5.83 8.38
C ASP A 103 30.48 4.75 9.47
N GLY A 104 29.46 3.89 9.46
CA GLY A 104 29.24 2.86 10.48
C GLY A 104 28.53 3.33 11.74
N GLU A 105 28.06 4.59 11.78
CA GLU A 105 27.30 5.13 12.92
C GLU A 105 25.86 4.58 12.95
N GLU A 106 25.31 4.40 14.16
CA GLU A 106 23.89 4.11 14.34
C GLU A 106 23.07 5.41 14.34
N VAL A 107 22.11 5.51 13.43
CA VAL A 107 21.17 6.62 13.33
C VAL A 107 19.75 6.13 13.65
N ARG A 108 18.90 7.04 14.15
CA ARG A 108 17.50 6.76 14.46
C ARG A 108 16.61 7.33 13.37
N VAL A 109 15.67 6.52 12.92
CA VAL A 109 14.68 6.89 11.91
C VAL A 109 13.30 6.64 12.48
N THR A 110 12.49 7.69 12.51
CA THR A 110 11.06 7.62 12.84
C THR A 110 10.29 7.99 11.58
N TYR A 111 9.26 7.20 11.25
CA TYR A 111 8.48 7.37 10.02
C TYR A 111 7.15 6.61 10.10
N ASP A 112 6.23 7.01 9.24
CA ASP A 112 4.96 6.35 9.00
C ASP A 112 5.00 5.64 7.65
N TYR A 113 4.46 4.42 7.57
CA TYR A 113 4.30 3.69 6.31
C TYR A 113 2.89 3.11 6.15
N GLN A 114 2.48 2.85 4.91
CA GLN A 114 1.17 2.25 4.64
C GLN A 114 1.27 0.71 4.63
N ALA A 115 0.57 0.05 5.56
CA ALA A 115 0.66 -1.41 5.70
C ALA A 115 0.01 -2.21 4.55
N THR A 116 -0.68 -1.57 3.60
CA THR A 116 -1.30 -2.25 2.44
C THR A 116 -0.78 -1.68 1.13
N GLY A 117 -0.07 -2.52 0.38
CA GLY A 117 0.52 -2.14 -0.90
C GLY A 117 -0.54 -2.07 -1.97
N GLU A 118 -0.20 -1.36 -3.04
CA GLU A 118 -1.01 -1.13 -4.24
C GLU A 118 -1.73 -2.38 -4.77
N LEU A 119 -1.19 -3.59 -4.53
CA LEU A 119 -1.81 -4.88 -4.86
C LEU A 119 -3.16 -5.12 -4.18
N THR A 120 -3.36 -4.67 -2.94
CA THR A 120 -4.62 -4.87 -2.21
C THR A 120 -5.70 -3.94 -2.74
N ALA A 121 -5.33 -2.69 -3.07
CA ALA A 121 -6.20 -1.73 -3.74
C ALA A 121 -6.55 -2.19 -5.17
N LEU A 122 -5.57 -2.76 -5.90
CA LEU A 122 -5.78 -3.36 -7.21
C LEU A 122 -6.77 -4.54 -7.13
N VAL A 123 -6.58 -5.47 -6.20
CA VAL A 123 -7.48 -6.62 -6.03
C VAL A 123 -8.89 -6.16 -5.65
N ALA A 124 -9.03 -5.19 -4.73
CA ALA A 124 -10.34 -4.64 -4.37
C ALA A 124 -11.05 -3.95 -5.54
N GLY A 125 -10.30 -3.22 -6.39
CA GLY A 125 -10.83 -2.57 -7.60
C GLY A 125 -11.23 -3.53 -8.72
N PHE A 126 -10.57 -4.69 -8.83
CA PHE A 126 -10.82 -5.66 -9.90
C PHE A 126 -11.87 -6.73 -9.58
N ILE A 127 -12.17 -7.00 -8.31
CA ILE A 127 -13.23 -7.95 -7.92
C ILE A 127 -14.60 -7.60 -8.53
N PRO A 128 -15.07 -6.33 -8.50
CA PRO A 128 -16.33 -5.94 -9.13
C PRO A 128 -16.34 -6.19 -10.66
N VAL A 129 -15.21 -5.93 -11.32
CA VAL A 129 -15.06 -6.13 -12.77
C VAL A 129 -15.08 -7.62 -13.11
N GLY A 130 -14.38 -8.44 -12.32
CA GLY A 130 -14.35 -9.90 -12.49
C GLY A 130 -15.74 -10.53 -12.34
N VAL A 131 -16.49 -10.13 -11.31
CA VAL A 131 -17.88 -10.59 -11.11
C VAL A 131 -18.78 -10.14 -12.26
N GLY A 132 -18.64 -8.88 -12.71
CA GLY A 132 -19.37 -8.39 -13.88
C GLY A 132 -19.08 -9.23 -15.14
N LEU A 133 -17.82 -9.54 -15.39
CA LEU A 133 -17.41 -10.33 -16.57
C LEU A 133 -17.96 -11.77 -16.53
N PHE A 134 -17.96 -12.43 -15.37
CA PHE A 134 -18.56 -13.76 -15.22
C PHE A 134 -20.06 -13.77 -15.50
N ILE A 135 -20.78 -12.74 -15.09
CA ILE A 135 -22.22 -12.58 -15.37
C ILE A 135 -22.44 -12.36 -16.87
N PHE A 136 -21.67 -11.47 -17.50
CA PHE A 136 -21.78 -11.20 -18.94
C PHE A 136 -21.41 -12.40 -19.81
N VAL A 137 -20.36 -13.16 -19.47
CA VAL A 137 -19.97 -14.39 -20.18
C VAL A 137 -21.02 -15.48 -20.00
N GLY A 138 -21.61 -15.62 -18.81
CA GLY A 138 -22.72 -16.53 -18.56
C GLY A 138 -23.96 -16.20 -19.39
N ILE A 139 -24.28 -14.91 -19.53
CA ILE A 139 -25.37 -14.43 -20.39
C ILE A 139 -25.04 -14.67 -21.87
N ALA A 140 -23.83 -14.32 -22.32
CA ALA A 140 -23.40 -14.47 -23.71
C ALA A 140 -23.45 -15.94 -24.18
N ARG A 141 -22.90 -16.87 -23.39
CA ARG A 141 -22.94 -18.31 -23.70
C ARG A 141 -24.37 -18.86 -23.77
N ARG A 142 -25.29 -18.31 -22.97
CA ARG A 142 -26.70 -18.74 -22.97
C ARG A 142 -27.48 -18.17 -24.16
N VAL A 143 -27.15 -16.95 -24.62
CA VAL A 143 -27.70 -16.37 -25.84
C VAL A 143 -27.22 -17.14 -27.07
N GLU A 144 -25.94 -17.52 -27.11
CA GLU A 144 -25.39 -18.40 -28.17
C GLU A 144 -26.07 -19.77 -28.25
N THR A 145 -26.53 -20.33 -27.12
CA THR A 145 -27.26 -21.60 -27.13
C THR A 145 -28.76 -21.46 -27.44
N MET A 146 -29.27 -20.24 -27.54
CA MET A 146 -30.66 -19.95 -27.91
C MET A 146 -30.82 -19.41 -29.35
N MET A 147 -29.71 -19.12 -30.03
CA MET A 147 -29.63 -18.94 -31.48
C MET A 147 -29.41 -20.30 -32.17
#